data_AF-A0A6G1A771-F1
#
_entry.id   AF-A0A6G1A771-F1
#
_cell.length_a   1.000
_cell.length_b   1.000
_cell.length_c   1.000
_cell.angle_alpha   90.00
_cell.angle_beta   90.00
_cell.angle_gamma   90.00
#
_symmetry.space_group_name_H-M   'P 1'
#
loop_
_entity.id
_entity.type
_entity.pdbx_description
1 polymer ?
#
loop_
_entity_poly.entity_id
_entity_poly.type
_entity_poly.pdbx_seq_one_letter_code
_entity_poly.pdbx_strand_id
1 'polypeptide(L)'
;QRAMEGANGSTPSGFLLLGFSNSPHLETPLFVVILMGYFLSFLGNGTIILLSLLDPRLHTPMYCFLSNLSFMDLCLTTCTVPQTLANLKGRDKTITYGGCVTQLFIALGLGGVECVLLSVMAYDRYAAVCRPLHYLTIMHPQLCLRLVLTAWLTGFGNSVLQTALTMTLPLCGRNQVDHFFCEVPVMLKLACADTSTNEAELFAVSVFFLVVPLSLILVSYGHITRAVLKIKSAQG
;
A
#
# COMPACT_ATOMS: atom_id res chain seq x y z
N GLN A 1 25.27 -48.07 -28.72
CA GLN A 1 25.75 -47.58 -27.40
C GLN A 1 26.33 -46.18 -27.63
N ARG A 2 25.67 -45.04 -27.31
CA ARG A 2 25.37 -44.44 -25.97
C ARG A 2 26.60 -44.51 -25.05
N ALA A 3 27.15 -43.46 -24.43
CA ALA A 3 26.82 -42.05 -24.14
C ALA A 3 28.17 -41.28 -24.03
N MET A 4 28.33 -39.95 -23.89
CA MET A 4 27.73 -39.05 -22.89
C MET A 4 28.00 -37.58 -23.27
N GLU A 5 26.99 -36.75 -22.97
CA GLU A 5 26.84 -35.33 -23.23
C GLU A 5 27.86 -34.41 -22.54
N GLY A 6 28.11 -33.26 -23.16
CA GLY A 6 28.63 -32.06 -22.52
C GLY A 6 27.87 -30.83 -23.03
N ALA A 7 26.59 -30.71 -22.67
CA ALA A 7 25.77 -29.57 -23.03
C ALA A 7 26.13 -28.34 -22.19
N ASN A 8 26.46 -27.25 -22.90
CA ASN A 8 26.23 -25.83 -22.58
C ASN A 8 25.97 -25.47 -21.09
N GLY A 9 27.03 -25.05 -20.40
CA GLY A 9 26.91 -24.22 -19.20
C GLY A 9 26.79 -22.75 -19.55
N SER A 10 25.75 -22.36 -20.31
CA SER A 10 25.36 -20.95 -20.36
C SER A 10 24.95 -20.55 -18.95
N THR A 11 25.72 -19.67 -18.34
CA THR A 11 25.37 -18.99 -17.09
C THR A 11 23.95 -18.46 -17.23
N PRO A 12 22.99 -18.85 -16.37
CA PRO A 12 21.64 -18.31 -16.45
C PRO A 12 21.74 -16.81 -16.20
N SER A 13 21.45 -16.04 -17.24
CA SER A 13 21.33 -14.60 -17.22
C SER A 13 20.28 -14.22 -16.18
N GLY A 14 20.72 -13.74 -15.02
CA GLY A 14 19.83 -13.17 -14.01
C GLY A 14 18.99 -12.06 -14.63
N PHE A 15 17.71 -12.02 -14.27
CA PHE A 15 16.78 -11.00 -14.77
C PHE A 15 17.09 -9.64 -14.15
N LEU A 16 18.08 -8.99 -14.75
CA LEU A 16 18.48 -7.62 -14.51
C LEU A 16 17.48 -6.69 -15.21
N LEU A 17 16.49 -6.18 -14.47
CA LEU A 17 15.70 -4.97 -14.76
C LEU A 17 15.66 -4.54 -16.26
N LEU A 18 15.12 -5.39 -17.15
CA LEU A 18 15.17 -5.18 -18.60
C LEU A 18 14.48 -3.88 -19.06
N GLY A 19 13.63 -3.28 -18.22
CA GLY A 19 12.91 -2.06 -18.55
C GLY A 19 13.77 -0.79 -18.58
N PHE A 20 14.82 -0.70 -17.76
CA PHE A 20 15.66 0.53 -17.66
C PHE A 20 17.15 0.29 -17.87
N SER A 21 17.64 -0.96 -17.80
CA SER A 21 19.06 -1.28 -17.96
C SER A 21 19.61 -0.99 -19.37
N ASN A 22 18.77 -0.66 -20.34
CA ASN A 22 19.16 -0.31 -21.71
C ASN A 22 19.28 1.20 -21.97
N SER A 23 19.12 2.06 -20.95
CA SER A 23 19.17 3.51 -21.12
C SER A 23 19.74 4.23 -19.87
N PRO A 24 21.08 4.34 -19.73
CA PRO A 24 21.71 5.05 -18.60
C PRO A 24 21.28 6.52 -18.48
N HIS A 25 20.74 7.09 -19.55
CA HIS A 25 20.15 8.43 -19.55
C HIS A 25 18.87 8.57 -18.72
N LEU A 26 18.12 7.48 -18.45
CA LEU A 26 16.89 7.51 -17.65
C LEU A 26 17.12 7.23 -16.16
N GLU A 27 18.20 6.55 -15.77
CA GLU A 27 18.47 6.24 -14.36
C GLU A 27 18.72 7.49 -13.52
N THR A 28 19.46 8.45 -14.05
CA THR A 28 19.78 9.72 -13.37
C THR A 28 18.55 10.60 -13.13
N PRO A 29 17.69 10.91 -14.13
CA PRO A 29 16.48 11.69 -13.88
C PRO A 29 15.50 10.95 -12.96
N LEU A 30 15.37 9.62 -13.07
CA LEU A 30 14.50 8.84 -12.19
C LEU A 30 14.98 8.90 -10.73
N PHE A 31 16.28 8.80 -10.50
CA PHE A 31 16.89 8.95 -9.17
C PHE A 31 16.54 10.32 -8.56
N VAL A 32 16.69 11.40 -9.35
CA VAL A 32 16.40 12.76 -8.89
C VAL A 32 14.91 12.93 -8.56
N VAL A 33 14.02 12.45 -9.44
CA VAL A 33 12.56 12.53 -9.23
C VAL A 33 12.12 11.76 -8.00
N ILE A 34 12.61 10.52 -7.82
CA ILE A 34 12.29 9.68 -6.67
C ILE A 34 12.81 10.30 -5.37
N LEU A 35 14.04 10.84 -5.39
CA LEU A 35 14.62 11.52 -4.23
C LEU A 35 13.85 12.79 -3.87
N MET A 36 13.45 13.60 -4.86
CA MET A 36 12.64 14.78 -4.63
C MET A 36 11.27 14.41 -4.06
N GLY A 37 10.62 13.39 -4.62
CA GLY A 37 9.37 12.83 -4.11
C GLY A 37 9.50 12.36 -2.66
N TYR A 38 10.59 11.68 -2.31
CA TYR A 38 10.87 11.26 -0.94
C TYR A 38 10.87 12.43 0.05
N PHE A 39 11.63 13.48 -0.23
CA PHE A 39 11.68 14.65 0.65
C PHE A 39 10.32 15.36 0.73
N LEU A 40 9.62 15.49 -0.39
CA LEU A 40 8.30 16.13 -0.41
C LEU A 40 7.29 15.33 0.41
N SER A 41 7.24 14.00 0.25
CA SER A 41 6.39 13.12 1.05
C SER A 41 6.77 13.14 2.52
N PHE A 42 8.07 13.15 2.83
CA PHE A 42 8.55 13.20 4.21
C PHE A 42 8.13 14.50 4.90
N LEU A 43 8.37 15.63 4.26
CA LEU A 43 8.00 16.95 4.78
C LEU A 43 6.48 17.11 4.85
N GLY A 44 5.75 16.74 3.80
CA GLY A 44 4.30 16.85 3.73
C GLY A 44 3.62 16.05 4.84
N ASN A 45 3.86 14.75 4.90
CA ASN A 45 3.24 13.89 5.90
C ASN A 45 3.74 14.21 7.34
N GLY A 46 5.02 14.56 7.49
CA GLY A 46 5.57 15.00 8.78
C GLY A 46 4.90 16.26 9.31
N THR A 47 4.65 17.25 8.44
CA THR A 47 3.94 18.49 8.84
C THR A 47 2.49 18.23 9.23
N ILE A 48 1.78 17.32 8.53
CA ILE A 48 0.41 16.96 8.87
C ILE A 48 0.33 16.33 10.26
N ILE A 49 1.23 15.40 10.57
CA ILE A 49 1.32 14.77 11.90
C ILE A 49 1.62 15.84 12.95
N LEU A 50 2.62 16.69 12.71
CA LEU A 50 3.03 17.73 13.65
C LEU A 50 1.90 18.72 13.95
N LEU A 51 1.20 19.20 12.91
CA LEU A 51 0.06 20.11 13.06
C LEU A 51 -1.10 19.46 13.81
N SER A 52 -1.36 18.17 13.56
CA SER A 52 -2.41 17.41 14.24
C SER A 52 -2.13 17.22 15.74
N LEU A 53 -0.86 17.22 16.16
CA LEU A 53 -0.46 17.10 17.56
C LEU A 53 -0.38 18.46 18.28
N LEU A 54 0.06 19.52 17.58
CA LEU A 54 0.33 20.83 18.19
C LEU A 54 -0.90 21.74 18.29
N ASP A 55 -1.82 21.70 17.34
CA ASP A 55 -3.00 22.58 17.38
C ASP A 55 -4.20 21.86 18.00
N PRO A 56 -4.61 22.21 19.23
CA PRO A 56 -5.72 21.56 19.88
C PRO A 56 -7.07 21.78 19.18
N ARG A 57 -7.18 22.82 18.33
CA ARG A 57 -8.38 23.08 17.51
C ARG A 57 -8.50 22.10 16.34
N LEU A 58 -7.39 21.43 15.99
CA LEU A 58 -7.37 20.39 14.97
C LEU A 58 -7.68 18.99 15.55
N HIS A 59 -7.94 18.83 16.85
CA HIS A 59 -8.39 17.55 17.47
C HIS A 59 -9.83 17.17 17.06
N THR A 60 -10.06 17.06 15.76
CA THR A 60 -11.27 16.50 15.17
C THR A 60 -10.97 15.07 14.71
N PRO A 61 -12.00 14.20 14.63
CA PRO A 61 -11.85 12.83 14.14
C PRO A 61 -11.12 12.74 12.80
N MET A 62 -11.37 13.68 11.89
CA MET A 62 -10.72 13.72 10.58
C MET A 62 -9.19 13.87 10.65
N TYR A 63 -8.66 14.75 11.50
CA TYR A 63 -7.21 14.92 11.64
C TYR A 63 -6.55 13.74 12.37
N CYS A 64 -7.29 13.03 13.24
CA CYS A 64 -6.81 11.77 13.81
C CYS A 64 -6.61 10.71 12.72
N PHE A 65 -7.57 10.55 11.79
CA PHE A 65 -7.43 9.65 10.65
C PHE A 65 -6.32 10.11 9.69
N LEU A 66 -6.24 11.41 9.41
CA LEU A 66 -5.23 11.99 8.52
C LEU A 66 -3.80 11.82 9.07
N SER A 67 -3.61 11.95 10.39
CA SER A 67 -2.33 11.70 11.05
C SER A 67 -1.91 10.22 10.94
N ASN A 68 -2.86 9.28 11.09
CA ASN A 68 -2.58 7.85 10.86
C ASN A 68 -2.21 7.58 9.40
N LEU A 69 -2.96 8.14 8.44
CA LEU A 69 -2.67 8.01 7.00
C LEU A 69 -1.27 8.56 6.69
N SER A 70 -0.94 9.74 7.20
CA SER A 70 0.37 10.37 7.02
C SER A 70 1.50 9.53 7.61
N PHE A 71 1.29 8.93 8.78
CA PHE A 71 2.27 8.03 9.40
C PHE A 71 2.53 6.80 8.51
N MET A 72 1.46 6.23 7.93
CA MET A 72 1.58 5.09 7.04
C MET A 72 2.30 5.43 5.74
N ASP A 73 2.02 6.59 5.15
CA ASP A 73 2.72 7.10 3.97
C ASP A 73 4.21 7.26 4.25
N LEU A 74 4.58 7.80 5.41
CA LEU A 74 5.98 7.89 5.83
C LEU A 74 6.62 6.51 5.97
N CYS A 75 5.95 5.57 6.61
CA CYS A 75 6.46 4.20 6.74
C CYS A 75 6.67 3.54 5.37
N LEU A 76 5.68 3.60 4.49
CA LEU A 76 5.75 3.01 3.15
C LEU A 76 6.85 3.65 2.32
N THR A 77 6.92 4.98 2.31
CA THR A 77 7.94 5.73 1.56
C THR A 77 9.34 5.41 2.09
N THR A 78 9.51 5.34 3.42
CA THR A 78 10.81 5.04 4.05
C THR A 78 11.25 3.60 3.83
N CYS A 79 10.33 2.64 3.75
CA CYS A 79 10.68 1.25 3.46
C CYS A 79 11.03 1.04 1.98
N THR A 80 10.33 1.70 1.06
CA THR A 80 10.43 1.41 -0.39
C THR A 80 11.46 2.30 -1.11
N VAL A 81 11.51 3.59 -0.79
CA VAL A 81 12.30 4.56 -1.56
C VAL A 81 13.82 4.44 -1.35
N PRO A 82 14.35 4.30 -0.11
CA PRO A 82 15.79 4.14 0.09
C PRO A 82 16.34 2.90 -0.62
N GLN A 83 15.58 1.81 -0.60
CA GLN A 83 15.93 0.58 -1.28
C GLN A 83 15.88 0.73 -2.80
N THR A 84 14.87 1.43 -3.32
CA THR A 84 14.77 1.80 -4.72
C THR A 84 15.96 2.64 -5.17
N LEU A 85 16.33 3.66 -4.40
CA LEU A 85 17.48 4.54 -4.69
C LEU A 85 18.82 3.80 -4.62
N ALA A 86 18.97 2.87 -3.67
CA ALA A 86 20.17 2.04 -3.55
C ALA A 86 20.33 1.11 -4.76
N ASN A 87 19.24 0.48 -5.20
CA ASN A 87 19.25 -0.41 -6.36
C ASN A 87 19.45 0.34 -7.69
N LEU A 88 19.09 1.61 -7.78
CA LEU A 88 19.37 2.46 -8.95
C LEU A 88 20.86 2.86 -9.06
N LYS A 89 21.59 2.92 -7.93
CA LYS A 89 23.04 3.26 -7.91
C LYS A 89 23.96 2.04 -7.82
N GLY A 90 23.48 0.90 -7.34
CA GLY A 90 24.27 -0.29 -7.03
C GLY A 90 24.49 -1.23 -8.22
N ARG A 91 25.66 -1.85 -8.28
CA ARG A 91 26.02 -2.88 -9.28
C ARG A 91 25.41 -4.26 -8.94
N ASP A 92 25.17 -4.52 -7.65
CA ASP A 92 24.50 -5.71 -7.12
C ASP A 92 23.06 -5.37 -6.73
N LYS A 93 22.10 -5.81 -7.56
CA LYS A 93 20.66 -5.49 -7.45
C LYS A 93 19.89 -6.55 -6.66
N THR A 94 20.39 -6.95 -5.48
CA THR A 94 19.83 -8.11 -4.76
C THR A 94 19.22 -7.73 -3.42
N ILE A 95 17.92 -7.99 -3.27
CA ILE A 95 17.20 -7.98 -1.99
C ILE A 95 17.37 -9.35 -1.31
N THR A 96 17.58 -9.37 0.01
CA THR A 96 17.54 -10.64 0.75
C THR A 96 16.11 -11.15 0.81
N TYR A 97 15.91 -12.46 0.82
CA TYR A 97 14.59 -13.07 0.94
C TYR A 97 13.80 -12.52 2.15
N GLY A 98 14.45 -12.41 3.32
CA GLY A 98 13.82 -11.82 4.51
C GLY A 98 13.44 -10.35 4.35
N GLY A 99 14.25 -9.56 3.64
CA GLY A 99 13.93 -8.16 3.31
C GLY A 99 12.71 -8.05 2.39
N CYS A 100 12.62 -8.94 1.39
CA CYS A 100 11.48 -9.06 0.49
C CYS A 100 10.18 -9.34 1.26
N VAL A 101 10.18 -10.39 2.09
CA VAL A 101 9.01 -10.80 2.87
C VAL A 101 8.57 -9.69 3.83
N THR A 102 9.53 -9.02 4.48
CA THR A 102 9.23 -7.92 5.39
C THR A 102 8.62 -6.73 4.66
N GLN A 103 9.17 -6.36 3.49
CA GLN A 103 8.65 -5.27 2.67
C GLN A 103 7.23 -5.59 2.14
N LEU A 104 7.00 -6.82 1.71
CA LEU A 104 5.70 -7.29 1.25
C LEU A 104 4.66 -7.22 2.37
N PHE A 105 5.00 -7.76 3.55
CA PHE A 105 4.14 -7.75 4.72
C PHE A 105 3.75 -6.33 5.14
N ILE A 106 4.73 -5.42 5.18
CA ILE A 106 4.48 -4.02 5.54
C ILE A 106 3.62 -3.34 4.48
N ALA A 107 3.93 -3.51 3.18
CA ALA A 107 3.19 -2.87 2.10
C ALA A 107 1.72 -3.33 2.04
N LEU A 108 1.47 -4.65 2.13
CA LEU A 108 0.12 -5.20 2.17
C LEU A 108 -0.66 -4.73 3.41
N GLY A 109 0.01 -4.70 4.56
CA GLY A 109 -0.57 -4.26 5.81
C GLY A 109 -1.01 -2.80 5.71
N LEU A 110 -0.07 -1.91 5.38
CA LEU A 110 -0.34 -0.48 5.26
C LEU A 110 -1.37 -0.17 4.17
N GLY A 111 -1.28 -0.78 2.99
CA GLY A 111 -2.28 -0.57 1.92
C GLY A 111 -3.69 -1.00 2.33
N GLY A 112 -3.82 -2.10 3.07
CA GLY A 112 -5.10 -2.54 3.63
C GLY A 112 -5.67 -1.55 4.66
N VAL A 113 -4.83 -1.06 5.58
CA VAL A 113 -5.23 -0.02 6.55
C VAL A 113 -5.66 1.27 5.84
N GLU A 114 -4.95 1.65 4.77
CA GLU A 114 -5.18 2.90 4.03
C GLU A 114 -6.57 2.89 3.39
N CYS A 115 -6.91 1.80 2.70
CA CYS A 115 -8.21 1.63 2.05
C CYS A 115 -9.37 1.76 3.05
N VAL A 116 -9.22 1.16 4.24
CA VAL A 116 -10.23 1.24 5.29
C VAL A 116 -10.30 2.65 5.87
N LEU A 117 -9.16 3.29 6.15
CA LEU A 117 -9.12 4.67 6.66
C LEU A 117 -9.74 5.66 5.69
N LEU A 118 -9.46 5.57 4.39
CA LEU A 118 -10.07 6.44 3.36
C LEU A 118 -11.60 6.31 3.35
N SER A 119 -12.12 5.09 3.52
CA SER A 119 -13.56 4.84 3.62
C SER A 119 -14.17 5.50 4.86
N VAL A 120 -13.50 5.34 6.01
CA VAL A 120 -13.92 5.94 7.27
C VAL A 120 -13.88 7.47 7.20
N MET A 121 -12.87 8.05 6.56
CA MET A 121 -12.77 9.50 6.33
C MET A 121 -13.90 10.00 5.42
N ALA A 122 -14.26 9.26 4.37
CA ALA A 122 -15.40 9.62 3.52
C ALA A 122 -16.72 9.58 4.31
N TYR A 123 -16.90 8.57 5.17
CA TYR A 123 -18.06 8.48 6.05
C TYR A 123 -18.10 9.61 7.09
N ASP A 124 -16.96 9.97 7.68
CA ASP A 124 -16.82 11.10 8.60
C ASP A 124 -17.33 12.40 7.95
N ARG A 125 -16.86 12.69 6.73
CA ARG A 125 -17.32 13.86 5.96
C ARG A 125 -18.81 13.79 5.64
N TYR A 126 -19.33 12.62 5.31
CA TYR A 126 -20.77 12.43 5.10
C TYR A 126 -21.57 12.75 6.37
N ALA A 127 -21.16 12.22 7.53
CA ALA A 127 -21.85 12.46 8.80
C ALA A 127 -21.81 13.94 9.19
N ALA A 128 -20.67 14.60 8.99
CA ALA A 128 -20.50 16.03 9.27
C ALA A 128 -21.42 16.91 8.42
N VAL A 129 -21.54 16.63 7.11
CA VAL A 129 -22.33 17.46 6.18
C VAL A 129 -23.81 17.10 6.19
N CYS A 130 -24.15 15.81 6.14
CA CYS A 130 -25.54 15.37 5.99
C CYS A 130 -26.29 15.26 7.32
N ARG A 131 -25.58 15.15 8.46
CA ARG A 131 -26.17 14.96 9.79
C ARG A 131 -25.48 15.84 10.87
N PRO A 132 -25.37 17.16 10.68
CA PRO A 132 -24.58 18.03 11.56
C PRO A 132 -25.02 17.99 13.03
N LEU A 133 -26.33 17.94 13.30
CA LEU A 133 -26.89 17.90 14.67
C LEU A 133 -26.53 16.63 15.45
N HIS A 134 -26.28 15.51 14.77
CA HIS A 134 -25.94 14.23 15.41
C HIS A 134 -24.46 13.88 15.26
N TYR A 135 -23.67 14.71 14.57
CA TYR A 135 -22.27 14.41 14.26
C TYR A 135 -21.43 14.14 15.51
N LEU A 136 -21.56 14.97 16.55
CA LEU A 136 -20.79 14.80 17.80
C LEU A 136 -21.19 13.54 18.58
N THR A 137 -22.41 13.05 18.40
CA THR A 137 -22.87 11.79 19.01
C THR A 137 -22.40 10.58 18.21
N ILE A 138 -22.36 10.71 16.88
CA ILE A 138 -21.92 9.65 15.96
C ILE A 138 -20.38 9.51 16.04
N MET A 139 -19.63 10.57 15.72
CA MET A 139 -18.17 10.58 15.63
C MET A 139 -17.51 11.13 16.91
N HIS A 140 -17.65 10.40 18.00
CA HIS A 140 -16.98 10.70 19.26
C HIS A 140 -15.57 10.06 19.32
N PRO A 141 -14.65 10.57 20.17
CA PRO A 141 -13.23 10.14 20.18
C PRO A 141 -13.01 8.64 20.40
N GLN A 142 -13.82 7.98 21.24
CA GLN A 142 -13.68 6.53 21.47
C GLN A 142 -14.04 5.70 20.23
N LEU A 143 -15.07 6.11 19.47
CA LEU A 143 -15.37 5.47 18.19
C LEU A 143 -14.24 5.70 17.18
N CYS A 144 -13.68 6.91 17.11
CA CYS A 144 -12.54 7.21 16.24
C CYS A 144 -11.37 6.26 16.53
N LEU A 145 -11.01 6.09 17.81
CA LEU A 145 -9.95 5.15 18.21
C LEU A 145 -10.30 3.71 17.84
N ARG A 146 -11.54 3.26 18.06
CA ARG A 146 -11.99 1.93 17.64
C ARG A 146 -11.89 1.73 16.14
N LEU A 147 -12.30 2.71 15.34
CA LEU A 147 -12.23 2.66 13.87
C LEU A 147 -10.78 2.56 13.39
N VAL A 148 -9.88 3.36 13.97
CA VAL A 148 -8.44 3.25 13.70
C VAL A 148 -7.95 1.85 14.05
N LEU A 149 -8.20 1.36 15.26
CA LEU A 149 -7.78 0.02 15.68
C LEU A 149 -8.32 -1.08 14.76
N THR A 150 -9.60 -1.00 14.35
CA THR A 150 -10.17 -1.97 13.41
C THR A 150 -9.52 -1.88 12.03
N ALA A 151 -9.16 -0.69 11.56
CA ALA A 151 -8.42 -0.53 10.30
C ALA A 151 -7.06 -1.20 10.39
N TRP A 152 -6.29 -0.93 11.46
CA TRP A 152 -5.00 -1.58 11.72
C TRP A 152 -5.11 -3.10 11.79
N LEU A 153 -6.06 -3.62 12.57
CA LEU A 153 -6.26 -5.07 12.72
C LEU A 153 -6.67 -5.75 11.42
N THR A 154 -7.57 -5.14 10.63
CA THR A 154 -8.01 -5.71 9.35
C THR A 154 -6.90 -5.66 8.30
N GLY A 155 -6.16 -4.55 8.19
CA GLY A 155 -5.04 -4.42 7.25
C GLY A 155 -3.89 -5.39 7.57
N PHE A 156 -3.42 -5.40 8.81
CA PHE A 156 -2.34 -6.33 9.21
C PHE A 156 -2.80 -7.78 9.28
N GLY A 157 -4.05 -8.05 9.67
CA GLY A 157 -4.62 -9.40 9.63
C GLY A 157 -4.68 -9.95 8.21
N ASN A 158 -5.11 -9.14 7.24
CA ASN A 158 -5.06 -9.49 5.83
C ASN A 158 -3.61 -9.72 5.35
N SER A 159 -2.68 -8.87 5.77
CA SER A 159 -1.27 -9.04 5.43
C SER A 159 -0.66 -10.33 5.99
N VAL A 160 -0.96 -10.69 7.24
CA VAL A 160 -0.55 -11.97 7.83
C VAL A 160 -1.11 -13.12 7.01
N LEU A 161 -2.40 -13.09 6.67
CA LEU A 161 -3.05 -14.15 5.90
C LEU A 161 -2.39 -14.31 4.53
N GLN A 162 -2.23 -13.23 3.77
CA GLN A 162 -1.62 -13.27 2.45
C GLN A 162 -0.14 -13.68 2.50
N THR A 163 0.61 -13.17 3.48
CA THR A 163 2.03 -13.51 3.64
C THR A 163 2.19 -14.97 4.05
N ALA A 164 1.40 -15.46 5.00
CA ALA A 164 1.42 -16.86 5.41
C ALA A 164 1.04 -17.80 4.25
N LEU A 165 -0.01 -17.46 3.51
CA LEU A 165 -0.42 -18.18 2.30
C LEU A 165 0.68 -18.20 1.23
N THR A 166 1.45 -17.13 1.11
CA THR A 166 2.59 -17.03 0.16
C THR A 166 3.79 -17.83 0.64
N MET A 167 4.07 -17.83 1.95
CA MET A 167 5.20 -18.55 2.55
C MET A 167 5.01 -20.07 2.60
N THR A 168 3.77 -20.56 2.57
CA THR A 168 3.48 -22.00 2.57
C THR A 168 3.60 -22.66 1.20
N LEU A 169 3.79 -21.91 0.11
CA LEU A 169 4.03 -22.51 -1.21
C LEU A 169 5.48 -23.00 -1.35
N PRO A 170 5.70 -24.21 -1.91
CA PRO A 170 7.03 -24.66 -2.27
C PRO A 170 7.55 -23.83 -3.45
N LEU A 171 8.51 -22.95 -3.19
CA LEU A 171 9.27 -22.24 -4.21
C LEU A 171 10.17 -23.23 -4.96
N CYS A 172 10.04 -23.33 -6.28
CA CYS A 172 11.00 -24.08 -7.10
C CYS A 172 11.97 -23.14 -7.77
N GLY A 173 13.21 -23.14 -7.26
CA GLY A 173 14.29 -22.37 -7.83
C GLY A 173 15.32 -22.05 -6.76
N ARG A 174 16.57 -21.83 -7.17
CA ARG A 174 17.60 -21.23 -6.31
C ARG A 174 17.00 -19.96 -5.72
N ASN A 175 16.93 -19.82 -4.39
CA ASN A 175 16.47 -18.66 -3.60
C ASN A 175 16.96 -17.29 -4.12
N GLN A 176 16.51 -16.85 -5.29
CA GLN A 176 16.84 -15.59 -5.93
C GLN A 176 15.53 -14.97 -6.37
N VAL A 177 15.19 -13.87 -5.70
CA VAL A 177 14.03 -13.05 -6.04
C VAL A 177 14.50 -12.02 -7.04
N ASP A 178 14.16 -12.23 -8.30
CA ASP A 178 14.61 -11.41 -9.44
C ASP A 178 13.77 -10.13 -9.66
N HIS A 179 12.97 -9.72 -8.66
CA HIS A 179 12.14 -8.50 -8.74
C HIS A 179 12.54 -7.45 -7.69
N PHE A 180 12.55 -6.19 -8.16
CA PHE A 180 12.93 -4.99 -7.42
C PHE A 180 11.94 -4.63 -6.29
N PHE A 181 10.71 -5.13 -6.39
CA PHE A 181 9.68 -5.09 -5.36
C PHE A 181 9.23 -6.51 -5.07
N CYS A 182 9.05 -6.82 -3.78
CA CYS A 182 8.38 -8.05 -3.38
C CYS A 182 6.88 -7.86 -3.59
N GLU A 183 6.33 -8.40 -4.67
CA GLU A 183 4.89 -8.38 -4.92
C GLU A 183 4.31 -9.81 -4.83
N VAL A 184 3.12 -9.96 -4.24
CA VAL A 184 2.43 -11.27 -4.11
C VAL A 184 2.27 -11.99 -5.46
N PRO A 185 1.84 -11.33 -6.57
CA PRO A 185 1.68 -11.99 -7.87
C PRO A 185 3.00 -12.49 -8.45
N VAL A 186 4.11 -11.84 -8.11
CA VAL A 186 5.45 -12.23 -8.52
C VAL A 186 5.89 -13.48 -7.77
N MET A 187 5.64 -13.55 -6.46
CA MET A 187 5.93 -14.75 -5.65
C MET A 187 5.11 -15.97 -6.12
N LEU A 188 3.83 -15.77 -6.46
CA LEU A 188 2.95 -16.84 -6.97
C LEU A 188 3.47 -17.42 -8.30
N LYS A 189 4.00 -16.61 -9.21
CA LYS A 189 4.59 -17.08 -10.48
C LYS A 189 5.89 -17.88 -10.32
N LEU A 190 6.57 -17.81 -9.16
CA LEU A 190 7.79 -18.57 -8.86
C LEU A 190 7.52 -19.88 -8.09
N ALA A 191 6.27 -20.14 -7.68
CA ALA A 191 5.92 -21.36 -6.97
C ALA A 191 5.84 -22.56 -7.92
N CYS A 192 6.27 -23.72 -7.42
CA CYS A 192 6.30 -24.97 -8.18
C CYS A 192 4.98 -25.75 -8.19
N ALA A 193 4.07 -25.35 -7.31
CA ALA A 193 2.76 -25.96 -7.13
C ALA A 193 1.69 -25.12 -7.82
N ASP A 194 0.56 -25.75 -8.13
CA ASP A 194 -0.58 -25.08 -8.74
C ASP A 194 -1.08 -23.95 -7.81
N THR A 195 -0.90 -22.69 -8.23
CA THR A 195 -1.18 -21.50 -7.43
C THR A 195 -2.60 -20.98 -7.59
N SER A 196 -3.42 -21.66 -8.41
CA SER A 196 -4.76 -21.22 -8.83
C SER A 196 -5.67 -20.82 -7.67
N THR A 197 -5.65 -21.56 -6.57
CA THR A 197 -6.47 -21.28 -5.38
C THR A 197 -5.98 -20.04 -4.64
N ASN A 198 -4.67 -19.88 -4.45
CA ASN A 198 -4.12 -18.70 -3.78
C ASN A 198 -4.20 -17.45 -4.65
N GLU A 199 -4.10 -17.57 -5.97
CA GLU A 199 -4.36 -16.49 -6.92
C GLU A 199 -5.83 -16.06 -6.90
N ALA A 200 -6.77 -17.00 -6.85
CA ALA A 200 -8.18 -16.72 -6.73
C ALA A 200 -8.53 -16.02 -5.41
N GLU A 201 -7.96 -16.49 -4.28
CA GLU A 201 -8.11 -15.86 -2.96
C GLU A 201 -7.51 -14.44 -2.95
N LEU A 202 -6.29 -14.27 -3.45
CA LEU A 202 -5.66 -12.95 -3.57
C LEU A 202 -6.52 -12.01 -4.41
N PHE A 203 -6.99 -12.47 -5.57
CA PHE A 203 -7.86 -11.70 -6.45
C PHE A 203 -9.17 -11.33 -5.77
N ALA A 204 -9.82 -12.28 -5.09
CA ALA A 204 -11.05 -12.04 -4.36
C ALA A 204 -10.87 -11.00 -3.24
N VAL A 205 -9.80 -11.13 -2.45
CA VAL A 205 -9.46 -10.20 -1.38
C VAL A 205 -9.12 -8.82 -1.94
N SER A 206 -8.31 -8.72 -3.00
CA SER A 206 -7.99 -7.45 -3.66
C SER A 206 -9.24 -6.77 -4.21
N VAL A 207 -10.14 -7.51 -4.87
CA VAL A 207 -11.42 -6.99 -5.36
C VAL A 207 -12.27 -6.51 -4.19
N PHE A 208 -12.35 -7.26 -3.09
CA PHE A 208 -13.10 -6.86 -1.90
C PHE A 208 -12.57 -5.55 -1.30
N PHE A 209 -11.26 -5.46 -1.06
CA PHE A 209 -10.58 -4.27 -0.51
C PHE A 209 -10.59 -3.08 -1.47
N LEU A 210 -10.84 -3.29 -2.77
CA LEU A 210 -11.03 -2.19 -3.72
C LEU A 210 -12.49 -1.75 -3.78
N VAL A 211 -13.41 -2.68 -4.04
CA VAL A 211 -14.82 -2.40 -4.34
C VAL A 211 -15.55 -1.90 -3.11
N VAL A 212 -15.34 -2.50 -1.94
CA VAL A 212 -16.06 -2.10 -0.72
C VAL A 212 -15.69 -0.67 -0.33
N PRO A 213 -14.40 -0.31 -0.14
CA PRO A 213 -13.99 1.08 0.08
C PRO A 213 -14.49 2.06 -0.97
N LEU A 214 -14.28 1.74 -2.25
CA LEU A 214 -14.68 2.63 -3.34
C LEU A 214 -16.19 2.88 -3.36
N SER A 215 -17.00 1.84 -3.14
CA SER A 215 -18.46 1.98 -3.07
C SER A 215 -18.89 2.86 -1.90
N LEU A 216 -18.29 2.69 -0.72
CA LEU A 216 -18.59 3.52 0.46
C LEU A 216 -18.21 4.98 0.22
N ILE A 217 -17.06 5.23 -0.40
CA ILE A 217 -16.61 6.57 -0.79
C ILE A 217 -17.62 7.20 -1.76
N LEU A 218 -17.96 6.50 -2.86
CA LEU A 218 -18.88 7.01 -3.87
C LEU A 218 -20.27 7.30 -3.31
N VAL A 219 -20.81 6.41 -2.48
CA VAL A 219 -22.11 6.61 -1.82
C VAL A 219 -22.05 7.83 -0.90
N SER A 220 -21.00 7.95 -0.07
CA SER A 220 -20.83 9.07 0.86
C SER A 220 -20.77 10.41 0.13
N TYR A 221 -19.91 10.52 -0.88
CA TYR A 221 -19.76 11.74 -1.68
C TYR A 221 -20.98 12.02 -2.56
N GLY A 222 -21.69 10.99 -3.02
CA GLY A 222 -22.97 11.14 -3.72
C GLY A 222 -24.03 11.79 -2.84
N HIS A 223 -24.14 11.37 -1.57
CA HIS A 223 -25.03 12.00 -0.61
C HIS A 223 -24.61 13.42 -0.24
N ILE A 224 -23.31 13.66 -0.02
CA ILE A 224 -22.77 15.01 0.24
C ILE A 224 -23.13 15.95 -0.91
N THR A 225 -22.89 15.53 -2.16
CA THR A 225 -23.19 16.33 -3.36
C THR A 225 -24.68 16.67 -3.43
N ARG A 226 -25.56 15.68 -3.19
CA ARG A 226 -27.01 15.90 -3.15
C ARG A 226 -27.42 16.88 -2.05
N ALA A 227 -26.82 16.79 -0.86
CA ALA A 227 -27.11 17.71 0.24
C ALA A 227 -26.70 19.14 -0.10
N VAL A 228 -25.51 19.33 -0.66
CA VAL A 228 -24.99 20.64 -1.09
C VAL A 228 -25.87 21.26 -2.19
N LEU A 229 -26.29 20.45 -3.18
CA LEU A 229 -27.18 20.93 -4.25
C LEU A 229 -28.56 21.36 -3.72
N LYS A 230 -29.13 20.63 -2.75
CA LYS A 230 -30.40 21.01 -2.11
C LYS A 230 -30.32 22.34 -1.37
N ILE A 231 -29.22 22.60 -0.66
CA ILE A 231 -29.02 23.86 0.05
C ILE A 231 -28.96 25.03 -0.94
N LYS A 232 -28.21 24.88 -2.04
CA LYS A 232 -28.15 25.90 -3.10
C LYS A 232 -29.49 26.16 -3.77
N SER A 233 -30.31 25.11 -3.96
CA SER A 233 -31.65 25.24 -4.54
C SER A 233 -32.68 25.90 -3.60
N ALA A 234 -32.43 25.99 -2.30
CA ALA A 234 -33.34 26.65 -1.35
C ALA A 234 -33.01 28.13 -1.11
N GLN A 235 -31.82 28.59 -1.56
CA GLN A 235 -31.36 29.98 -1.49
C GLN A 235 -31.39 30.70 -2.84
N GLY A 236 -31.74 30.00 -3.92
CA GLY A 236 -32.06 30.58 -5.23
C GLY A 236 -33.56 30.55 -5.47
#